data_AF-A0A2N1W5B9-F1
#
_entry.id   AF-A0A2N1W5B9-F1
#
_cell.length_a   1.000
_cell.length_b   1.000
_cell.length_c   1.000
_cell.angle_alpha   90.00
_cell.angle_beta   90.00
_cell.angle_gamma   90.00
#
_symmetry.space_group_name_H-M   'P 1'
#
loop_
_entity.id
_entity.type
_entity.pdbx_description
1 polymer ?
#
loop_
_entity_poly.entity_id
_entity_poly.type
_entity_poly.pdbx_seq_one_letter_code
_entity_poly.pdbx_strand_id
1 'polypeptide(L)' 'MKCSLCEKEIDNYTSQFHHIVIDEKHSYDICSDCTDKFIKWQGEKYSVLFPTRAMKKRFNKE' A
#
# COMPACT_ATOMS: atom_id res chain seq x y z
N MET A 1 -1.35 -17.66 6.01
CA MET A 1 -0.16 -16.77 5.90
C MET A 1 -0.42 -15.54 6.76
N LYS A 2 0.57 -14.97 7.46
CA LYS A 2 0.37 -13.75 8.28
C LYS A 2 0.84 -12.51 7.53
N CYS A 3 0.10 -11.42 7.68
CA CYS A 3 0.48 -10.11 7.16
C CYS A 3 1.70 -9.58 7.91
N SER A 4 2.73 -9.16 7.17
CA SER A 4 3.99 -8.64 7.71
C SER A 4 3.84 -7.28 8.40
N LEU A 5 2.73 -6.57 8.15
CA LEU A 5 2.46 -5.23 8.70
C LEU A 5 1.56 -5.24 9.94
N CYS A 6 0.57 -6.13 9.99
CA CYS A 6 -0.43 -6.14 11.07
C CYS A 6 -0.55 -7.48 11.80
N GLU A 7 0.27 -8.47 11.42
CA GLU A 7 0.36 -9.82 11.99
C GLU A 7 -0.94 -10.66 11.97
N LYS A 8 -2.02 -10.11 11.42
CA LYS A 8 -3.27 -10.83 11.18
C LYS A 8 -3.11 -11.88 10.10
N GLU A 9 -3.92 -12.92 10.20
CA GLU A 9 -4.02 -13.92 9.14
C GLU A 9 -4.62 -13.29 7.87
N ILE A 10 -4.03 -13.62 6.72
CA ILE A 10 -4.50 -13.20 5.41
C ILE A 10 -5.55 -14.20 4.95
N ASP A 11 -6.80 -13.76 4.89
CA ASP A 11 -7.90 -14.53 4.33
C ASP A 11 -7.73 -14.68 2.80
N ASN A 12 -8.03 -15.86 2.26
CA ASN A 12 -7.94 -16.16 0.83
C ASN A 12 -6.59 -15.77 0.18
N TYR A 13 -5.49 -16.09 0.86
CA TYR A 13 -4.13 -15.74 0.41
C TYR A 13 -3.86 -16.21 -1.03
N THR A 14 -3.36 -15.28 -1.84
CA THR A 14 -2.86 -15.51 -3.21
C THR A 14 -1.59 -14.67 -3.41
N SER A 15 -0.51 -15.31 -3.87
CA SER A 15 0.77 -14.63 -4.05
C SER A 15 0.69 -13.43 -5.00
N GLN A 16 -0.15 -13.51 -6.04
CA GLN A 16 -0.36 -12.43 -7.00
C GLN A 16 -0.82 -11.10 -6.37
N PHE A 17 -1.61 -11.15 -5.30
CA PHE A 17 -2.20 -9.96 -4.67
C PHE A 17 -1.58 -9.61 -3.33
N HIS A 18 -0.96 -10.58 -2.66
CA HIS A 18 -0.49 -10.42 -1.28
C HIS A 18 1.02 -10.43 -1.16
N HIS A 19 1.75 -10.94 -2.17
CA HIS A 19 3.21 -11.00 -2.13
C HIS A 19 3.81 -9.77 -2.80
N ILE A 20 4.58 -9.01 -2.02
CA ILE A 20 5.26 -7.80 -2.48
C ILE A 20 6.77 -8.04 -2.40
N VAL A 21 7.45 -7.87 -3.53
CA VAL A 21 8.92 -7.93 -3.63
C VAL A 21 9.45 -6.52 -3.78
N ILE A 22 10.26 -6.08 -2.82
CA ILE A 22 10.92 -4.76 -2.84
C ILE A 22 12.26 -4.87 -3.59
N ASP A 23 13.02 -5.92 -3.30
CA ASP A 23 14.29 -6.25 -3.96
C ASP A 23 14.60 -7.75 -3.82
N GLU A 24 15.80 -8.16 -4.23
CA GLU A 24 16.25 -9.56 -4.22
C GLU A 24 16.27 -10.21 -2.82
N LYS A 25 16.31 -9.41 -1.74
CA LYS A 25 16.41 -9.87 -0.35
C LYS A 25 15.16 -9.60 0.46
N HIS A 26 14.30 -8.70 0.00
CA HIS A 26 13.15 -8.22 0.76
C HIS A 26 11.86 -8.53 0.02
N SER A 27 11.16 -9.55 0.53
CA SER A 27 9.82 -9.92 0.09
C SER A 27 8.90 -10.06 1.30
N TYR A 28 7.66 -9.59 1.19
CA TYR A 28 6.70 -9.55 2.30
C TYR A 28 5.32 -9.98 1.84
N ASP A 29 4.62 -10.72 2.69
CA ASP A 29 3.20 -11.00 2.50
C ASP A 29 2.38 -9.98 3.27
N ILE A 30 1.46 -9.28 2.59
CA ILE A 30 0.68 -8.17 3.12
C ILE A 30 -0.80 -8.38 2.77
N CYS A 31 -1.71 -8.19 3.74
CA CYS A 31 -3.15 -8.26 3.49
C CYS A 31 -3.66 -7.04 2.70
N SER A 32 -4.75 -7.20 1.95
CA SER A 32 -5.37 -6.14 1.15
C SER A 32 -5.63 -4.86 1.96
N ASP A 33 -6.15 -4.98 3.18
CA ASP A 33 -6.39 -3.83 4.08
C ASP A 33 -5.13 -3.00 4.35
N CYS A 34 -3.98 -3.66 4.51
CA CYS A 34 -2.72 -2.99 4.76
C CYS A 34 -2.14 -2.39 3.47
N THR A 35 -2.31 -3.08 2.34
CA THR A 35 -1.95 -2.56 1.02
C THR A 35 -2.72 -1.27 0.73
N ASP A 36 -4.03 -1.23 0.95
CA ASP A 36 -4.87 -0.05 0.72
C ASP A 36 -4.45 1.15 1.57
N LYS A 37 -4.16 0.90 2.86
CA LYS A 37 -3.64 1.93 3.78
C LYS A 37 -2.29 2.47 3.30
N PHE A 38 -1.39 1.58 2.89
CA PHE A 38 -0.08 1.95 2.39
C PHE A 38 -0.19 2.80 1.12
N ILE A 39 -0.99 2.39 0.14
CA ILE A 39 -1.20 3.14 -1.11
C ILE A 39 -1.83 4.50 -0.85
N LYS A 40 -2.79 4.58 0.09
CA LYS A 40 -3.38 5.87 0.48
C LYS A 40 -2.34 6.80 1.09
N TRP A 41 -1.57 6.31 2.07
CA TRP A 41 -0.49 7.07 2.70
C TRP A 41 0.56 7.54 1.68
N GLN A 42 0.99 6.65 0.79
CA GLN A 42 1.96 6.98 -0.26
C GLN A 42 1.40 8.06 -1.19
N GLY A 43 0.13 7.95 -1.60
CA GLY A 43 -0.54 8.95 -2.42
C GLY A 43 -0.65 10.31 -1.72
N GLU A 44 -0.92 10.34 -0.41
CA GLU A 44 -0.91 11.58 0.37
C GLU A 44 0.47 12.24 0.36
N LYS A 45 1.56 11.47 0.49
CA LYS A 45 2.94 11.99 0.39
C LYS A 45 3.23 12.52 -1.01
N TYR A 46 2.88 11.76 -2.05
CA TYR A 46 3.06 12.21 -3.44
C TYR A 46 2.25 13.45 -3.79
N SER A 47 1.07 13.64 -3.22
CA SER A 47 0.29 14.87 -3.43
C SER A 47 0.99 16.14 -2.90
N VAL A 48 1.88 16.01 -1.90
CA VAL A 48 2.71 17.12 -1.42
C VAL A 48 3.87 17.39 -2.38
N LEU A 49 4.57 16.34 -2.79
CA LEU A 49 5.75 16.44 -3.66
C LEU A 49 5.39 16.83 -5.10
N PHE A 50 4.24 16.34 -5.59
CA PHE A 50 3.75 16.51 -6.95
C PHE A 50 2.27 16.95 -6.90
N PRO A 51 2.00 18.24 -6.61
CA PRO A 51 0.66 18.76 -6.37
C PRO A 51 -0.11 18.99 -7.68
N THR A 52 -0.25 17.95 -8.50
CA THR A 52 -1.05 17.99 -9.73
C THR A 52 -2.53 18.25 -9.40
N ARG A 53 -3.27 18.81 -10.36
CA ARG A 53 -4.72 19.05 -10.20
C ARG A 53 -5.48 17.80 -9.77
N ALA A 54 -5.11 16.64 -10.34
CA ALA A 54 -5.71 15.35 -9.98
C ALA A 54 -5.40 14.95 -8.53
N MET A 55 -4.15 15.12 -8.06
CA MET A 55 -3.76 14.78 -6.69
C MET A 55 -4.37 15.72 -5.65
N LYS A 56 -4.42 17.03 -5.94
CA LYS A 56 -5.09 18.02 -5.09
C LYS A 56 -6.56 17.67 -4.87
N LYS A 57 -7.28 17.33 -5.95
CA LYS A 57 -8.67 16.88 -5.90
C LYS A 57 -8.84 15.57 -5.14
N ARG A 58 -7.96 14.60 -5.34
CA ARG A 58 -8.04 13.28 -4.68
C ARG A 58 -7.84 13.35 -3.16
N PHE A 59 -7.03 14.29 -2.68
CA PHE A 59 -6.65 14.40 -1.26
C PHE A 59 -7.16 15.68 -0.58
N ASN A 60 -8.15 16.36 -1.16
CA ASN A 60 -8.75 17.61 -0.64
C ASN A 60 -7.71 18.67 -0.20
N LYS A 61 -6.65 18.83 -1.00
CA LYS A 61 -5.66 19.90 -0.83
C LYS A 61 -5.99 21.00 -1.84
N GLU A 62 -6.97 21.83 -1.52
CA GLU A 62 -7.31 23.03 -2.31
C GLU A 62 -6.19 24.08 -2.22
#